data_AF-A0A2W6DTH6-F1
#
_entry.id   AF-A0A2W6DTH6-F1
#
_cell.length_a   1.000
_cell.length_b   1.000
_cell.length_c   1.000
_cell.angle_alpha   90.00
_cell.angle_beta   90.00
_cell.angle_gamma   90.00
#
_symmetry.space_group_name_H-M   'P 1'
#
loop_
_entity.id
_entity.type
_entity.pdbx_description
1 polymer ?
#
loop_
_entity_poly.entity_id
_entity_poly.type
_entity_poly.pdbx_seq_one_letter_code
_entity_poly.pdbx_strand_id
1 'polypeptide(L)' 'MAIAAGPYAAGVPVDSVQHAAATPEQAQPYRELGLADDEYARIREILGRRPTAAELAMYSV' A
#
# COMPACT_ATOMS: atom_id res chain seq x y z
N MET A 1 20.70 -19.81 26.68
CA MET A 1 21.04 -18.90 25.56
C MET A 1 19.74 -18.34 25.02
N ALA A 2 19.28 -17.20 25.53
CA ALA A 2 18.07 -16.53 25.07
C ALA A 2 18.48 -15.48 24.03
N ILE A 3 18.09 -15.68 22.78
CA ILE A 3 18.19 -14.65 21.76
C ILE A 3 17.13 -13.59 22.06
N ALA A 4 17.56 -12.43 22.57
CA ALA A 4 16.69 -11.26 22.65
C ALA A 4 16.28 -10.89 21.21
N ALA A 5 14.98 -10.85 20.94
CA ALA A 5 14.45 -10.34 19.69
C ALA A 5 14.99 -8.91 19.49
N GLY A 6 15.79 -8.70 18.44
CA GLY A 6 16.41 -7.42 18.15
C GLY A 6 15.37 -6.32 17.88
N PRO A 7 15.79 -5.04 17.86
CA PRO A 7 14.92 -3.86 17.82
C PRO A 7 14.06 -3.70 16.55
N TYR A 8 14.05 -4.70 15.65
CA TYR A 8 13.18 -4.78 14.48
C TYR A 8 11.76 -5.26 14.80
N ALA A 9 11.43 -5.52 16.07
CA ALA A 9 10.15 -6.09 16.51
C ALA A 9 8.99 -5.07 16.61
N ALA A 10 9.07 -3.92 15.94
CA ALA A 10 7.91 -3.06 15.72
C ALA A 10 7.74 -2.88 14.21
N GLY A 11 7.19 -3.92 13.57
CA GLY A 11 6.94 -3.92 12.14
C GLY A 11 6.02 -2.77 11.75
N VAL A 12 6.45 -1.94 10.80
CA VAL A 12 5.55 -1.01 10.11
C VAL A 12 4.34 -1.84 9.65
N PRO A 13 3.10 -1.46 10.02
CA PRO A 13 1.93 -2.21 9.60
C PRO A 13 1.93 -2.35 8.09
N VAL A 14 2.13 -3.58 7.60
CA VAL A 14 2.14 -3.87 6.17
C VAL A 14 0.70 -3.77 5.69
N ASP A 15 0.46 -2.87 4.75
CA ASP A 15 -0.83 -2.78 4.07
C ASP A 15 -1.01 -4.00 3.17
N SER A 16 -1.66 -5.04 3.69
CA SER A 16 -1.84 -6.31 2.98
C SER A 16 -2.91 -6.19 1.89
N VAL A 17 -2.88 -7.12 0.93
CA VAL A 17 -3.90 -7.23 -0.13
C VAL A 17 -5.30 -7.37 0.48
N GLN A 18 -5.45 -8.20 1.52
CA GLN A 18 -6.71 -8.42 2.21
C GLN A 18 -7.22 -7.15 2.87
N HIS A 19 -6.34 -6.39 3.53
CA HIS A 19 -6.71 -5.11 4.12
C HIS A 19 -7.13 -4.10 3.05
N ALA A 20 -6.37 -4.00 1.96
CA ALA A 20 -6.69 -3.11 0.85
C ALA A 20 -8.01 -3.45 0.16
N ALA A 21 -8.36 -4.73 0.04
CA ALA A 21 -9.66 -5.17 -0.44
C ALA A 21 -10.80 -4.82 0.55
N ALA A 22 -10.55 -4.91 1.85
CA ALA A 22 -11.54 -4.61 2.90
C ALA A 22 -11.73 -3.10 3.14
N THR A 23 -10.75 -2.27 2.78
CA THR A 23 -10.80 -0.80 2.94
C THR A 23 -10.70 -0.06 1.60
N PRO A 24 -11.64 -0.27 0.65
CA PRO A 24 -11.53 0.26 -0.71
C PRO A 24 -11.60 1.80 -0.78
N GLU A 25 -12.20 2.43 0.23
CA GLU A 25 -12.42 3.89 0.34
C GLU A 25 -11.31 4.59 1.13
N GLN A 26 -10.37 3.84 1.72
CA GLN A 26 -9.27 4.43 2.47
C GLN A 26 -8.44 5.33 1.56
N ALA A 27 -8.35 6.61 1.94
CA ALA A 27 -7.58 7.60 1.22
C ALA A 27 -6.10 7.19 1.14
N GLN A 28 -5.49 7.38 -0.02
CA GLN A 28 -4.08 7.10 -0.26
C GLN A 28 -3.39 8.33 -0.84
N PRO A 29 -2.11 8.55 -0.49
CA PRO A 29 -1.36 9.72 -0.92
C PRO A 29 -0.79 9.56 -2.34
N TYR A 30 -1.62 9.16 -3.32
CA TYR A 30 -1.15 8.88 -4.69
C TYR A 30 -0.66 10.13 -5.42
N ARG A 31 -1.23 11.31 -5.11
CA ARG A 31 -0.79 12.57 -5.72
C ARG A 31 0.56 13.01 -5.18
N GLU A 32 0.82 12.80 -3.89
CA GLU A 32 2.15 13.05 -3.31
C GLU A 32 3.22 12.10 -3.88
N LEU A 33 2.79 10.97 -4.44
CA LEU A 33 3.60 10.02 -5.20
C LEU A 33 3.69 10.36 -6.71
N GLY A 34 3.19 11.51 -7.14
CA GLY A 34 3.29 11.95 -8.54
C GLY A 34 2.28 11.34 -9.51
N LEU A 35 1.32 10.53 -9.02
CA LEU A 35 0.28 9.96 -9.87
C LEU A 35 -0.86 10.96 -10.09
N ALA A 36 -1.32 11.04 -11.34
CA ALA A 36 -2.58 11.67 -11.69
C ALA A 36 -3.79 10.80 -11.28
N ASP A 37 -4.97 11.42 -11.21
CA ASP A 37 -6.21 10.75 -10.76
C ASP A 37 -6.62 9.59 -11.68
N ASP A 38 -6.42 9.73 -12.99
CA ASP A 38 -6.73 8.72 -13.99
C ASP A 38 -5.74 7.56 -13.98
N GLU A 39 -4.47 7.82 -13.68
CA GLU A 39 -3.46 6.78 -13.45
C GLU A 39 -3.83 5.95 -12.21
N TYR A 40 -4.19 6.61 -11.11
CA TYR A 40 -4.66 5.95 -9.90
C TYR A 40 -5.94 5.13 -10.18
N ALA A 41 -6.90 5.68 -10.92
CA ALA A 41 -8.11 4.97 -11.30
C ALA A 41 -7.80 3.72 -12.14
N ARG A 42 -6.92 3.83 -13.14
CA ARG A 42 -6.49 2.70 -13.96
C ARG A 42 -5.83 1.60 -13.13
N ILE A 43 -4.98 1.95 -12.17
CA ILE A 43 -4.38 0.96 -11.24
C ILE A 43 -5.47 0.21 -10.47
N ARG A 44 -6.50 0.93 -9.96
CA ARG A 44 -7.63 0.29 -9.27
C ARG A 44 -8.42 -0.63 -10.19
N GLU A 45 -8.64 -0.24 -11.44
CA GLU A 45 -9.32 -1.06 -12.44
C GLU A 45 -8.55 -2.35 -12.74
N ILE A 46 -7.22 -2.25 -12.95
CA ILE A 46 -6.36 -3.42 -13.21
C ILE A 46 -6.37 -4.39 -12.03
N LEU A 47 -6.30 -3.87 -10.80
CA LEU A 47 -6.24 -4.69 -9.59
C LEU A 47 -7.62 -5.17 -9.12
N GLY A 48 -8.71 -4.55 -9.56
CA GLY A 48 -10.07 -4.80 -9.07
C GLY A 48 -10.30 -4.39 -7.61
N ARG A 49 -9.38 -3.63 -7.01
CA ARG A 49 -9.44 -3.14 -5.61
C ARG A 49 -8.57 -1.90 -5.42
N ARG A 50 -8.62 -1.32 -4.23
CA ARG A 50 -7.61 -0.34 -3.79
C ARG A 50 -6.20 -0.97 -3.83
N PRO A 51 -5.15 -0.35 -4.41
CA PRO A 51 -3.77 -0.84 -4.31
C PRO A 51 -3.27 -0.84 -2.86
N THR A 52 -2.27 -1.67 -2.55
CA THR A 52 -1.51 -1.58 -1.30
C THR A 52 -0.51 -0.43 -1.38
N ALA A 53 0.01 0.03 -0.24
CA ALA A 53 1.06 1.03 -0.21
C ALA A 53 2.30 0.64 -1.05
N ALA A 54 2.70 -0.64 -1.02
CA ALA A 54 3.85 -1.13 -1.79
C ALA A 54 3.58 -1.17 -3.30
N GLU A 55 2.41 -1.65 -3.72
CA GLU A 55 2.02 -1.64 -5.14
C GLU A 55 1.91 -0.22 -5.67
N LEU A 56 1.29 0.69 -4.89
CA LEU A 56 1.15 2.08 -5.29
C LEU A 56 2.52 2.74 -5.51
N ALA A 57 3.49 2.47 -4.62
CA ALA A 57 4.86 2.94 -4.76
C ALA A 57 5.60 2.32 -5.97
N MET A 58 5.22 1.11 -6.43
CA MET A 58 5.80 0.49 -7.63
C MET A 58 5.31 1.13 -8.93
N TYR A 59 4.08 1.66 -8.95
CA TYR A 59 3.50 2.34 -10.11
C TYR A 59 3.82 3.83 -10.18
N SER A 60 4.19 4.44 -9.05
CA SER A 60 4.65 5.82 -8.95
C SER A 60 6.09 5.95 -9.44
N VAL A 61 6.33 6.86 -10.39
CA VAL A 61 7.66 7.18 -10.94
C VAL A 61 7.86 8.69 -10.93
#